data_AF-A0A8H5CYH4-F1
#
_entry.id   AF-A0A8H5CYH4-F1
#
_cell.length_a   1.000
_cell.length_b   1.000
_cell.length_c   1.000
_cell.angle_alpha   90.00
_cell.angle_beta   90.00
_cell.angle_gamma   90.00
#
_symmetry.space_group_name_H-M   'P 1'
#
loop_
_entity.id
_entity.type
_entity.pdbx_description
1 polymer ?
#
loop_
_entity_poly.entity_id
_entity_poly.type
_entity_poly.pdbx_seq_one_letter_code
_entity_poly.pdbx_strand_id
1 'polypeptide(L)'
;MVDAGLIPPPQPALSTLPLKTENPRDSTVLISLNSRSGKNTAVDEEEEAIRTRLEAIGLHVGANFAERLCRDRSLFTETLEVIKFVCKDLWAACWDRQVDNLRTNHRGIYVLQDNAFKTITHLSSWEGRADATRKAKLGSNSVHNDF
;
A
#
# COMPACT_ATOMS: atom_id res chain seq x y z
N MET A 1 65.74 -21.83 -15.93
CA MET A 1 66.11 -20.41 -15.73
C MET A 1 65.22 -19.88 -14.63
N VAL A 2 65.82 -19.65 -13.47
CA VAL A 2 65.21 -18.99 -12.30
C VAL A 2 64.83 -17.54 -12.66
N ASP A 3 63.80 -16.95 -12.04
CA ASP A 3 63.97 -16.09 -10.86
C ASP A 3 62.71 -15.24 -10.53
N ALA A 4 62.55 -14.98 -9.23
CA ALA A 4 61.70 -14.04 -8.46
C ALA A 4 60.58 -13.26 -9.20
N GLY A 5 59.33 -13.24 -8.74
CA GLY A 5 58.91 -12.95 -7.37
C GLY A 5 58.28 -11.56 -7.33
N LEU A 6 57.02 -11.46 -6.87
CA LEU A 6 56.45 -10.36 -6.05
C LEU A 6 54.92 -10.44 -6.07
N ILE A 7 54.40 -11.08 -5.03
CA ILE A 7 53.02 -10.98 -4.56
C ILE A 7 52.82 -9.53 -4.07
N PRO A 8 51.78 -8.80 -4.51
CA PRO A 8 51.48 -7.51 -3.92
C PRO A 8 50.95 -7.69 -2.47
N PRO A 9 51.38 -6.83 -1.53
CA PRO A 9 51.03 -6.94 -0.11
C PRO A 9 49.53 -6.69 0.15
N PRO A 10 48.98 -7.26 1.25
CA PRO A 10 47.58 -7.12 1.59
C PRO A 10 47.26 -5.66 1.92
N GLN A 11 46.26 -5.10 1.23
CA GLN A 11 45.77 -3.76 1.57
C GLN A 11 45.17 -3.77 2.99
N PRO A 12 45.54 -2.84 3.87
CA PRO A 12 45.00 -2.73 5.22
C PRO A 12 43.50 -2.41 5.17
N ALA A 13 42.75 -3.04 6.08
CA ALA A 13 41.31 -2.97 6.22
C ALA A 13 40.79 -1.52 6.15
N LEU A 14 40.19 -1.16 5.02
CA LEU A 14 39.38 0.04 4.91
C LEU A 14 38.11 -0.16 5.73
N SER A 15 37.93 0.75 6.66
CA SER A 15 36.86 0.92 7.62
C SER A 15 35.51 0.44 7.08
N THR A 16 34.91 -0.52 7.77
CA THR A 16 33.50 -0.86 7.63
C THR A 16 32.66 0.39 7.98
N LEU A 17 32.28 1.16 6.95
CA LEU A 17 31.12 2.04 7.07
C LEU A 17 29.94 1.14 7.44
N PRO A 18 29.20 1.43 8.53
CA PRO A 18 28.09 0.59 8.90
C PRO A 18 27.11 0.59 7.75
N LEU A 19 26.83 -0.62 7.25
CA LEU A 19 25.69 -0.91 6.40
C LEU A 19 24.46 -0.44 7.20
N LYS A 20 24.02 0.79 6.96
CA LYS A 20 22.71 1.21 7.40
C LYS A 20 21.76 0.37 6.57
N THR A 21 21.20 -0.65 7.21
CA THR A 21 19.99 -1.34 6.78
C THR A 21 18.93 -0.26 6.59
N GLU A 22 18.86 0.31 5.40
CA GLU A 22 17.76 1.16 5.00
C GLU A 22 16.57 0.22 4.85
N ASN A 23 15.76 0.15 5.90
CA ASN A 23 14.46 -0.49 5.90
C ASN A 23 13.67 -0.01 4.66
N PRO A 24 13.31 -0.88 3.71
CA PRO A 24 12.42 -0.50 2.62
C PRO A 24 10.97 -0.54 3.13
N ARG A 25 10.60 0.37 4.04
CA ARG A 25 9.22 0.53 4.53
C ARG A 25 8.89 1.98 4.92
N ASP A 26 9.21 2.93 4.05
CA ASP A 26 8.67 4.29 4.15
C ASP A 26 7.76 4.57 2.96
N SER A 27 6.57 3.97 2.97
CA SER A 27 5.45 4.38 2.11
C SER A 27 4.07 4.05 2.71
N THR A 28 4.00 3.25 3.77
CA THR A 28 2.71 2.94 4.43
C THR A 28 2.52 3.81 5.67
N VAL A 29 2.41 5.13 5.47
CA VAL A 29 1.73 5.99 6.45
C VAL A 29 0.31 6.21 5.94
N LEU A 30 -0.50 5.15 5.97
CA LEU A 30 -1.95 5.29 5.91
C LEU A 30 -2.37 5.91 7.24
N ILE A 31 -2.51 7.24 7.20
CA ILE A 31 -3.11 8.16 8.17
C ILE A 31 -3.51 7.44 9.47
N SER A 32 -2.63 7.49 10.48
CA SER A 32 -3.06 7.35 11.88
C SER A 32 -3.94 8.54 12.22
N LEU A 33 -5.26 8.38 12.04
CA LEU A 33 -6.26 9.29 12.57
C LEU A 33 -6.25 9.09 14.09
N ASN A 34 -5.62 10.01 14.82
CA ASN A 34 -5.63 10.16 16.28
C ASN A 34 -6.65 9.27 17.04
N SER A 35 -6.23 8.11 17.56
CA SER A 35 -6.94 7.48 18.68
C SER A 35 -6.43 8.13 19.97
N ARG A 36 -7.09 9.23 20.37
CA ARG A 36 -6.94 9.75 21.73
C ARG A 36 -7.73 8.86 22.68
N SER A 37 -6.99 8.23 23.60
CA SER A 37 -7.40 7.78 24.93
C SER A 37 -8.15 6.45 25.05
N GLY A 38 -7.54 5.52 25.80
CA GLY A 38 -8.26 4.65 26.74
C GLY A 38 -8.34 3.16 26.40
N LYS A 39 -7.28 2.41 26.72
CA LYS A 39 -7.30 1.00 27.17
C LYS A 39 -8.19 0.03 26.35
N ASN A 40 -7.74 -0.38 25.15
CA ASN A 40 -8.38 -1.44 24.35
C ASN A 40 -7.37 -2.26 23.51
N THR A 41 -6.28 -2.72 24.13
CA THR A 41 -5.17 -3.40 23.43
C THR A 41 -5.58 -4.62 22.60
N ALA A 42 -6.56 -5.42 23.06
CA ALA A 42 -7.03 -6.59 22.33
C ALA A 42 -7.84 -6.24 21.06
N VAL A 43 -8.56 -5.10 21.08
CA VAL A 43 -9.28 -4.61 19.89
C VAL A 43 -8.29 -4.07 18.88
N ASP A 44 -7.25 -3.38 19.35
CA ASP A 44 -6.19 -2.85 18.50
C ASP A 44 -5.42 -3.98 17.77
N GLU A 45 -5.13 -5.09 18.45
CA GLU A 45 -4.48 -6.27 17.85
C GLU A 45 -5.34 -6.94 16.76
N GLU A 46 -6.65 -7.09 16.98
CA GLU A 46 -7.56 -7.65 15.98
C GLU A 46 -7.69 -6.71 14.76
N GLU A 47 -7.80 -5.40 14.99
CA GLU A 47 -7.84 -4.40 13.92
C GLU A 47 -6.54 -4.37 13.10
N GLU A 48 -5.38 -4.52 13.76
CA GLU A 48 -4.08 -4.61 13.08
C GLU A 48 -3.98 -5.89 12.23
N ALA A 49 -4.40 -7.04 12.75
CA ALA A 49 -4.42 -8.28 11.97
C ALA A 49 -5.32 -8.19 10.73
N ILE A 50 -6.51 -7.57 10.88
CA ILE A 50 -7.42 -7.31 9.76
C ILE A 50 -6.75 -6.36 8.75
N ARG A 51 -6.08 -5.30 9.21
CA ARG A 51 -5.35 -4.35 8.36
C ARG A 51 -4.26 -5.05 7.56
N THR A 52 -3.41 -5.84 8.21
CA THR A 52 -2.35 -6.59 7.52
C THR A 52 -2.92 -7.53 6.47
N ARG A 53 -4.04 -8.21 6.75
CA ARG A 53 -4.70 -9.09 5.78
C ARG A 53 -5.25 -8.29 4.58
N LEU A 54 -5.88 -7.15 4.83
CA LEU A 54 -6.39 -6.27 3.77
C LEU A 54 -5.25 -5.71 2.91
N GLU A 55 -4.13 -5.33 3.52
CA GLU A 55 -2.93 -4.88 2.80
C GLU A 55 -2.36 -5.98 1.91
N ALA A 56 -2.25 -7.21 2.40
CA ALA A 56 -1.76 -8.33 1.61
C ALA A 56 -2.66 -8.61 0.39
N ILE A 57 -3.99 -8.58 0.57
CA ILE A 57 -4.95 -8.73 -0.52
C ILE A 57 -4.80 -7.57 -1.52
N GLY A 58 -4.73 -6.33 -1.02
CA GLY A 58 -4.58 -5.13 -1.84
C GLY A 58 -3.29 -5.14 -2.65
N LEU A 59 -2.17 -5.55 -2.05
CA LEU A 59 -0.89 -5.69 -2.73
C LEU A 59 -0.96 -6.74 -3.84
N HIS A 60 -1.53 -7.91 -3.55
CA HIS A 60 -1.62 -8.99 -4.53
C HIS A 60 -2.50 -8.60 -5.73
N VAL A 61 -3.71 -8.09 -5.48
CA VAL A 61 -4.63 -7.68 -6.55
C VAL A 61 -4.07 -6.47 -7.29
N GLY A 62 -3.56 -5.47 -6.56
CA GLY A 62 -3.01 -4.24 -7.13
C GLY A 62 -1.81 -4.48 -8.03
N ALA A 63 -0.89 -5.37 -7.65
CA ALA A 63 0.27 -5.73 -8.47
C ALA A 63 -0.14 -6.39 -9.79
N ASN A 64 -0.99 -7.42 -9.74
CA ASN A 64 -1.50 -8.09 -10.95
C ASN A 64 -2.25 -7.12 -11.87
N PHE A 65 -3.02 -6.20 -11.29
CA PHE A 65 -3.76 -5.22 -12.06
C PHE A 65 -2.85 -4.19 -12.72
N ALA A 66 -1.85 -3.68 -11.99
CA ALA A 66 -0.85 -2.76 -12.50
C ALA A 66 -0.02 -3.40 -13.63
N GLU A 67 0.40 -4.65 -13.48
CA GLU A 67 1.12 -5.40 -14.53
C GLU A 67 0.31 -5.46 -15.83
N ARG A 68 -1.00 -5.75 -15.73
CA ARG A 68 -1.89 -5.81 -16.90
C ARG A 68 -2.09 -4.45 -17.56
N LEU A 69 -2.27 -3.38 -16.78
CA LEU A 69 -2.48 -2.03 -17.31
C LEU A 69 -1.20 -1.39 -17.87
N CYS A 70 -0.03 -1.84 -17.41
CA CYS A 70 1.26 -1.33 -17.84
C CYS A 70 1.93 -2.18 -18.93
N ARG A 71 1.30 -3.25 -19.41
CA ARG A 71 1.89 -4.21 -20.37
C ARG A 71 2.54 -3.55 -21.58
N ASP A 72 1.85 -2.59 -22.20
CA ASP A 72 2.31 -1.91 -23.43
C ASP A 72 2.82 -0.49 -23.14
N ARG A 73 3.04 -0.16 -21.87
CA ARG A 73 3.47 1.17 -21.42
C ARG A 73 4.97 1.15 -21.13
N SER A 74 5.64 2.27 -21.40
CA SER A 74 7.01 2.46 -20.91
C SER A 74 7.04 2.42 -19.38
N LEU A 75 8.17 1.98 -18.82
CA LEU A 75 8.40 2.03 -17.38
C LEU A 75 8.31 3.48 -16.88
N PHE A 76 7.73 3.66 -15.70
CA PHE A 76 7.66 4.97 -15.05
C PHE A 76 9.06 5.42 -14.64
N THR A 77 9.45 6.61 -15.08
CA THR A 77 10.75 7.20 -14.72
C THR A 77 10.60 8.24 -13.61
N GLU A 78 9.43 8.84 -13.51
CA GLU A 78 9.14 9.90 -12.54
C GLU A 78 7.91 9.60 -11.69
N THR A 79 7.94 10.02 -10.44
CA THR A 79 6.82 9.88 -9.50
C THR A 79 5.53 10.49 -10.04
N LEU A 80 5.60 11.61 -10.77
CA LEU A 80 4.42 12.24 -11.36
C LEU A 80 3.72 11.36 -12.40
N GLU A 81 4.46 10.54 -13.14
CA GLU A 81 3.88 9.60 -14.09
C GLU A 81 3.13 8.48 -13.37
N VAL A 82 3.70 7.97 -12.28
CA VAL A 82 3.05 6.98 -11.42
C VAL A 82 1.75 7.54 -10.85
N ILE A 83 1.76 8.76 -10.33
CA ILE A 83 0.56 9.40 -9.76
C ILE A 83 -0.51 9.63 -10.85
N LYS A 84 -0.11 10.07 -12.06
CA LYS A 84 -1.06 10.22 -13.18
C LYS A 84 -1.68 8.88 -13.56
N PHE A 85 -0.87 7.82 -13.62
CA PHE A 85 -1.35 6.47 -13.88
C PHE A 85 -2.39 6.03 -12.85
N VAL A 86 -2.12 6.21 -11.56
CA VAL A 86 -3.06 5.87 -10.50
C VAL A 86 -4.36 6.66 -10.64
N CYS A 87 -4.27 7.99 -10.79
CA CYS A 87 -5.43 8.87 -10.81
C CYS A 87 -6.34 8.74 -12.04
N LYS A 88 -5.77 8.33 -13.18
CA LYS A 88 -6.48 8.31 -14.46
C LYS A 88 -6.72 6.91 -14.99
N ASP A 89 -5.68 6.09 -15.09
CA ASP A 89 -5.76 4.79 -15.75
C ASP A 89 -6.29 3.73 -14.77
N LEU A 90 -5.63 3.59 -13.62
CA LEU A 90 -5.99 2.59 -12.63
C LEU A 90 -7.38 2.87 -12.05
N TRP A 91 -7.64 4.12 -11.64
CA TRP A 91 -8.95 4.49 -11.09
C TRP A 91 -10.08 4.28 -12.10
N ALA A 92 -9.87 4.64 -13.37
CA ALA A 92 -10.87 4.44 -14.41
C ALA A 92 -11.10 2.95 -14.69
N ALA A 93 -10.05 2.13 -14.73
CA ALA A 93 -10.20 0.69 -14.96
C ALA A 93 -10.94 -0.02 -13.81
N CYS A 94 -10.88 0.51 -12.59
CA CYS A 94 -11.57 -0.07 -11.42
C CYS A 94 -13.01 0.44 -11.24
N TRP A 95 -13.29 1.71 -11.56
CA TRP A 95 -14.55 2.37 -11.20
C TRP A 95 -15.21 3.19 -12.31
N ASP A 96 -14.68 3.13 -13.54
CA ASP A 96 -15.14 3.89 -14.71
C ASP A 96 -15.16 5.41 -14.47
N ARG A 97 -14.22 5.91 -13.66
CA ARG A 97 -14.08 7.33 -13.29
C ARG A 97 -12.64 7.68 -12.94
N GLN A 98 -12.30 8.96 -13.04
CA GLN A 98 -11.03 9.49 -12.53
C GLN A 98 -11.17 9.84 -11.04
N VAL A 99 -10.03 10.00 -10.36
CA VAL A 99 -9.99 10.53 -8.99
C VAL A 99 -10.52 11.97 -8.96
N ASP A 100 -11.35 12.31 -7.98
CA ASP A 100 -12.04 13.62 -7.94
C ASP A 100 -11.10 14.77 -7.59
N ASN A 101 -10.15 14.53 -6.68
CA ASN A 101 -9.20 15.56 -6.26
C ASN A 101 -7.81 14.95 -5.99
N LEU A 102 -6.77 15.60 -6.50
CA LEU A 102 -5.38 15.32 -6.19
C LEU A 102 -4.76 16.57 -5.59
N ARG A 103 -4.32 16.49 -4.33
CA ARG A 103 -3.53 17.53 -3.66
C ARG A 103 -2.09 17.08 -3.55
N THR A 104 -1.16 18.01 -3.72
CA THR A 104 0.28 17.73 -3.62
C THR A 104 0.97 18.70 -2.67
N ASN A 105 2.14 18.31 -2.17
CA ASN A 105 3.01 19.16 -1.37
C ASN A 105 4.41 19.19 -2.00
N HIS A 106 5.14 20.31 -1.83
CA HIS A 106 6.54 20.45 -2.27
C HIS A 106 7.49 19.40 -1.64
N ARG A 107 7.05 18.73 -0.57
CA ARG A 107 7.73 17.59 0.07
C ARG A 107 7.48 16.23 -0.60
N GLY A 108 6.79 16.19 -1.74
CA GLY A 108 6.50 14.92 -2.44
C GLY A 108 5.35 14.11 -1.84
N ILE A 109 4.46 14.75 -1.08
CA ILE A 109 3.25 14.12 -0.52
C ILE A 109 2.10 14.31 -1.50
N TYR A 110 1.38 13.23 -1.81
CA TYR A 110 0.23 13.22 -2.71
C TYR A 110 -1.00 12.71 -1.94
N VAL A 111 -2.13 13.41 -2.06
CA VAL A 111 -3.40 13.04 -1.43
C VAL A 111 -4.46 12.92 -2.50
N LEU A 112 -4.97 11.71 -2.67
CA LEU A 112 -6.03 11.37 -3.61
C LEU A 112 -7.36 11.31 -2.85
N GLN A 113 -8.40 11.95 -3.39
CA GLN A 113 -9.73 11.98 -2.77
C GLN A 113 -10.78 11.48 -3.75
N ASP A 114 -11.58 10.54 -3.28
CA ASP A 114 -12.80 10.05 -3.92
C ASP A 114 -13.99 10.35 -2.98
N ASN A 115 -14.94 11.15 -3.46
CA ASN A 115 -16.08 11.62 -2.68
C ASN A 115 -17.30 10.68 -2.74
N ALA A 116 -17.28 9.67 -3.61
CA ALA A 116 -18.42 8.84 -3.95
C ALA A 116 -18.01 7.38 -4.16
N PHE A 117 -17.23 6.84 -3.21
CA PHE A 117 -16.67 5.50 -3.33
C PHE A 117 -17.76 4.41 -3.25
N LYS A 118 -18.23 3.97 -4.43
CA LYS A 118 -19.41 3.10 -4.59
C LYS A 118 -19.32 1.79 -3.78
N THR A 119 -18.13 1.21 -3.67
CA THR A 119 -17.89 -0.08 -3.01
C THR A 119 -18.22 -0.08 -1.52
N ILE A 120 -18.09 1.06 -0.83
CA ILE A 120 -18.44 1.19 0.60
C ILE A 120 -19.71 2.00 0.84
N THR A 121 -20.31 2.56 -0.23
CA THR A 121 -21.50 3.41 -0.12
C THR A 121 -22.68 2.68 0.52
N HIS A 122 -22.77 1.36 0.34
CA HIS A 122 -23.81 0.51 0.93
C HIS A 122 -23.40 -0.16 2.25
N LEU A 123 -22.19 0.09 2.75
CA LEU A 123 -21.69 -0.54 3.96
C LEU A 123 -22.25 0.12 5.24
N SER A 124 -22.68 1.39 5.13
CA SER A 124 -23.36 2.07 6.22
C SER A 124 -24.85 1.71 6.26
N SER A 125 -25.38 1.49 7.47
CA SER A 125 -26.81 1.39 7.69
C SER A 125 -27.30 2.63 8.43
N TRP A 126 -28.41 3.18 7.95
CA TRP A 126 -29.12 4.28 8.59
C TRP A 126 -29.74 3.87 9.95
N GLU A 127 -29.87 2.56 10.21
CA GLU A 127 -30.29 1.99 11.51
C GLU A 127 -29.15 1.92 12.55
N GLY A 128 -27.95 2.41 12.20
CA GLY A 128 -26.82 2.55 13.13
C GLY A 128 -25.80 1.41 13.08
N ARG A 129 -24.73 1.56 13.88
CA ARG A 129 -23.55 0.67 13.89
C ARG A 129 -23.89 -0.80 14.16
N ALA A 130 -24.90 -1.07 14.98
CA ALA A 130 -25.33 -2.43 15.30
C ALA A 130 -25.93 -3.14 14.08
N ASP A 131 -26.71 -2.41 13.27
CA ASP A 131 -27.32 -2.94 12.05
C ASP A 131 -26.28 -3.12 10.92
N ALA A 132 -25.38 -2.14 10.74
CA ALA A 132 -24.27 -2.24 9.80
C ALA A 132 -23.35 -3.44 10.10
N THR A 133 -23.02 -3.65 11.38
CA THR A 133 -22.25 -4.82 11.83
C THR A 133 -22.98 -6.14 11.53
N ARG A 134 -24.31 -6.18 11.72
CA ARG A 134 -25.11 -7.38 11.43
C ARG A 134 -25.13 -7.70 9.93
N LYS A 135 -25.33 -6.69 9.08
CA LYS A 135 -25.32 -6.82 7.62
C LYS A 135 -23.93 -7.23 7.09
N ALA A 136 -22.87 -6.66 7.64
CA ALA A 136 -21.50 -7.06 7.31
C ALA A 136 -21.22 -8.53 7.67
N LYS A 137 -21.67 -9.00 8.84
CA LYS A 137 -21.53 -10.40 9.27
C LYS A 137 -22.34 -11.38 8.41
N LEU A 138 -23.54 -11.00 7.97
CA LEU A 138 -24.36 -11.80 7.06
C LEU A 138 -23.71 -11.93 5.68
N GLY A 139 -23.11 -10.87 5.15
CA GLY A 139 -22.35 -10.91 3.90
C GLY A 139 -21.13 -11.85 3.96
N SER A 140 -20.40 -11.85 5.08
CA SER A 140 -19.24 -12.73 5.27
C SER A 140 -19.60 -14.22 5.37
N ASN A 141 -20.80 -14.57 5.87
CA ASN A 141 -21.24 -15.96 6.01
C ASN A 141 -21.86 -16.53 4.74
N SER A 142 -22.34 -15.69 3.81
CA SER A 142 -22.92 -16.17 2.55
C SER A 142 -21.86 -16.63 1.55
N VAL A 143 -20.63 -16.09 1.60
CA VAL A 143 -19.54 -16.48 0.68
C VAL A 143 -18.96 -17.86 1.00
N HIS A 144 -19.33 -18.47 2.13
CA HIS A 144 -18.81 -19.78 2.55
C HIS A 144 -19.66 -20.97 2.09
N ASN A 145 -20.82 -20.74 1.47
CA ASN A 145 -21.78 -21.78 1.07
C ASN A 145 -22.03 -21.91 -0.45
N ASP A 146 -21.35 -21.12 -1.28
CA ASP A 146 -21.51 -21.14 -2.74
C ASP A 146 -20.25 -21.67 -3.48
N PHE A 147 -19.62 -22.71 -2.93
CA PHE A 147 -18.68 -23.60 -3.64
C PHE A 147 -19.00 -25.06 -3.37
#